data_AF-A0A804LGM7-F1
#
_entry.id   AF-A0A804LGM7-F1
#
_cell.length_a   1.000
_cell.length_b   1.000
_cell.length_c   1.000
_cell.angle_alpha   90.00
_cell.angle_beta   90.00
_cell.angle_gamma   90.00
#
_symmetry.space_group_name_H-M   'P 1'
#
loop_
_entity.id
_entity.type
_entity.pdbx_description
1 polymer ?
#
loop_
_entity_poly.entity_id
_entity_poly.type
_entity_poly.pdbx_seq_one_letter_code
_entity_poly.pdbx_strand_id
1 'polypeptide(L)'
;MSTACTGLLAIRISSDTSAFPYTHRRGNRSAIRISRIIFETFRLGLPGVRWFVMGDDDTVFFPDNLLTVLNKFDHRQPYYIGSLSESHLQNIYFSYGMAYGGGGFAISRPLAEALVRM
;
A
#
# COMPACT_ATOMS: atom_id res chain seq x y z
N MET A 1 -20.39 -20.31 -1.92
CA MET A 1 -20.25 -19.75 -3.29
C MET A 1 -19.90 -18.28 -3.15
N SER A 2 -18.63 -17.92 -3.38
CA SER A 2 -18.20 -16.52 -3.37
C SER A 2 -18.54 -15.94 -4.74
N THR A 3 -19.47 -14.99 -4.77
CA THR A 3 -19.65 -14.07 -5.89
C THR A 3 -18.35 -13.28 -6.03
N ALA A 4 -17.42 -13.78 -6.84
CA ALA A 4 -16.28 -13.00 -7.28
C ALA A 4 -16.85 -11.72 -7.91
N CYS A 5 -16.52 -10.57 -7.33
CA CYS A 5 -16.95 -9.26 -7.83
C CYS A 5 -16.50 -9.16 -9.30
N THR A 6 -17.42 -9.35 -10.23
CA THR A 6 -17.12 -9.45 -11.68
C THR A 6 -16.84 -8.10 -12.34
N GLY A 7 -16.67 -7.03 -11.55
CA GLY A 7 -16.33 -5.70 -12.04
C GLY A 7 -15.03 -5.20 -11.41
N LEU A 8 -14.14 -4.65 -12.24
CA LEU A 8 -13.07 -3.80 -11.75
C LEU A 8 -13.66 -2.67 -10.90
N LEU A 9 -12.97 -2.32 -9.81
CA LEU A 9 -13.31 -1.14 -9.03
C LEU A 9 -13.24 0.09 -9.93
N ALA A 10 -14.13 1.05 -9.69
CA ALA A 10 -14.06 2.34 -10.36
C ALA A 10 -12.71 3.00 -10.08
N ILE A 11 -12.10 3.57 -11.12
CA ILE A 11 -10.86 4.34 -11.00
C ILE A 11 -11.09 5.49 -10.01
N ARG A 12 -10.16 5.68 -9.09
CA ARG A 12 -10.15 6.77 -8.12
C ARG A 12 -8.87 7.57 -8.27
N ILE A 13 -8.99 8.88 -8.13
CA ILE A 13 -7.86 9.80 -8.06
C ILE A 13 -7.74 10.24 -6.60
N SER A 14 -6.52 10.21 -6.07
CA SER A 14 -6.27 10.62 -4.69
C SER A 14 -6.66 12.08 -4.44
N SER A 15 -7.08 12.38 -3.23
CA SER A 15 -7.47 13.74 -2.84
C SER A 15 -6.32 14.75 -2.92
N ASP A 16 -6.66 16.04 -2.94
CA ASP A 16 -5.65 17.10 -2.89
C ASP A 16 -4.88 17.06 -1.55
N THR A 17 -3.57 17.28 -1.63
CA THR A 17 -2.65 17.25 -0.49
C THR A 17 -2.03 18.62 -0.19
N SER A 18 -2.48 19.69 -0.86
CA SER A 18 -1.91 21.04 -0.73
C SER A 18 -1.93 21.58 0.71
N ALA A 19 -2.94 21.19 1.49
CA ALA A 19 -3.12 21.61 2.89
C ALA A 19 -2.10 21.01 3.87
N PHE A 20 -1.41 19.92 3.51
CA PHE A 20 -0.43 19.29 4.41
C PHE A 20 0.92 20.00 4.33
N PRO A 21 1.52 20.43 5.45
CA PRO A 21 2.85 21.02 5.43
C PRO A 21 3.87 20.01 4.90
N TYR A 22 4.85 20.48 4.12
CA TYR A 22 5.96 19.66 3.65
C TYR A 22 7.26 20.43 3.77
N THR A 23 8.11 20.00 4.68
CA THR A 23 9.38 20.67 5.01
C THR A 23 10.61 19.88 4.57
N HIS A 24 10.41 18.64 4.09
CA HIS A 24 11.51 17.75 3.71
C HIS A 24 12.08 18.15 2.33
N ARG A 25 13.17 18.90 2.34
CA ARG A 25 13.74 19.52 1.12
C ARG A 25 14.33 18.55 0.10
N ARG A 26 14.74 17.34 0.51
CA ARG A 26 15.40 16.36 -0.38
C ARG A 26 14.42 15.42 -1.08
N GLY A 27 13.16 15.38 -0.66
CA GLY A 27 12.16 14.48 -1.21
C GLY A 27 11.10 15.20 -2.01
N ASN A 28 10.32 14.42 -2.75
CA ASN A 28 9.18 14.94 -3.49
C ASN A 28 7.96 15.07 -2.58
N ARG A 29 7.24 16.19 -2.69
CA ARG A 29 5.96 16.43 -2.01
C ARG A 29 4.93 15.32 -2.28
N SER A 30 5.03 14.65 -3.42
CA SER A 30 4.20 13.48 -3.77
C SER A 30 4.28 12.36 -2.74
N ALA A 31 5.32 12.29 -1.91
CA ALA A 31 5.42 11.32 -0.81
C ALA A 31 4.24 11.42 0.19
N ILE A 32 3.66 12.61 0.41
CA ILE A 32 2.45 12.77 1.22
C ILE A 32 1.26 12.07 0.57
N ARG A 33 1.16 12.15 -0.75
CA ARG A 33 0.09 11.45 -1.47
C ARG A 33 0.27 9.94 -1.36
N ILE A 34 1.48 9.43 -1.55
CA ILE A 34 1.79 8.00 -1.44
C ILE A 34 1.41 7.46 -0.04
N SER A 35 1.79 8.15 1.03
CA SER A 35 1.44 7.72 2.40
C SER A 35 -0.07 7.75 2.67
N ARG A 36 -0.81 8.63 2.00
CA ARG A 36 -2.27 8.74 2.12
C ARG A 36 -3.05 7.68 1.33
N ILE A 37 -2.46 7.02 0.34
CA ILE A 37 -3.18 6.05 -0.50
C ILE A 37 -3.89 5.01 0.38
N ILE A 38 -3.19 4.43 1.35
CA ILE A 38 -3.77 3.41 2.25
C ILE A 38 -4.94 3.97 3.05
N PHE A 39 -4.81 5.20 3.55
CA PHE A 39 -5.89 5.89 4.27
C PHE A 39 -7.11 6.13 3.37
N GLU A 40 -6.90 6.62 2.16
CA GLU A 40 -7.96 6.93 1.20
C GLU A 40 -8.64 5.65 0.70
N THR A 41 -7.88 4.60 0.40
CA THR A 41 -8.41 3.30 -0.04
C THR A 41 -9.17 2.59 1.08
N PHE A 42 -8.69 2.63 2.33
CA PHE A 42 -9.42 2.05 3.47
C PHE A 42 -10.78 2.72 3.67
N ARG A 43 -10.83 4.05 3.52
CA ARG A 43 -12.07 4.85 3.65
C ARG A 43 -13.11 4.60 2.57
N LEU A 44 -12.78 3.89 1.49
CA LEU A 44 -13.77 3.43 0.52
C LEU A 44 -14.75 2.42 1.13
N GLY A 45 -14.43 1.81 2.28
CA GLY A 45 -15.36 0.94 3.02
C GLY A 45 -15.75 -0.32 2.27
N LEU A 46 -14.90 -0.79 1.34
CA LEU A 46 -15.17 -1.96 0.52
C LEU A 46 -15.32 -3.22 1.41
N PRO A 47 -16.43 -3.97 1.27
CA PRO A 47 -16.68 -5.13 2.11
C PRO A 47 -15.73 -6.29 1.75
N GLY A 48 -15.34 -7.07 2.75
CA GLY A 48 -14.57 -8.31 2.56
C GLY A 48 -13.10 -8.14 2.16
N VAL A 49 -12.59 -6.89 2.06
CA VAL A 49 -11.17 -6.64 1.79
C VAL A 49 -10.32 -7.23 2.91
N ARG A 50 -9.31 -8.02 2.55
CA ARG A 50 -8.35 -8.62 3.50
C ARG A 50 -7.00 -7.91 3.47
N TRP A 51 -6.61 -7.45 2.29
CA TRP A 51 -5.30 -6.87 2.00
C TRP A 51 -5.47 -5.63 1.12
N PHE A 52 -4.67 -4.61 1.40
CA PHE A 52 -4.46 -3.44 0.56
C PHE A 52 -3.07 -3.58 -0.05
N VAL A 53 -2.98 -3.52 -1.38
CA VAL A 53 -1.71 -3.72 -2.10
C VAL A 53 -1.38 -2.43 -2.83
N MET A 54 -0.14 -1.98 -2.72
CA MET A 54 0.40 -0.80 -3.40
C MET A 54 1.67 -1.20 -4.16
N GLY A 55 1.85 -0.62 -5.34
CA GLY A 55 3.07 -0.66 -6.14
C GLY A 55 3.19 0.62 -6.95
N ASP A 56 4.36 0.82 -7.55
CA ASP A 56 4.61 1.96 -8.46
C ASP A 56 3.89 1.76 -9.80
N ASP A 57 3.85 2.80 -10.64
CA ASP A 57 3.12 2.80 -11.92
C ASP A 57 3.73 1.86 -12.98
N ASP A 58 4.96 1.41 -12.77
CA ASP A 58 5.68 0.41 -13.56
C ASP A 58 5.76 -0.97 -12.86
N THR A 59 5.02 -1.18 -11.78
CA THR A 59 4.96 -2.46 -11.05
C THR A 59 3.83 -3.35 -11.57
N VAL A 60 4.14 -4.60 -11.91
CA VAL A 60 3.15 -5.61 -12.31
C VAL A 60 3.03 -6.70 -11.25
N PHE A 61 1.80 -6.97 -10.80
CA PHE A 61 1.50 -8.06 -9.89
C PHE A 61 0.91 -9.26 -10.62
N PHE A 62 1.34 -10.46 -10.22
CA PHE A 62 0.72 -11.72 -10.60
C PHE A 62 -0.23 -12.15 -9.47
N PRO A 63 -1.57 -11.98 -9.62
CA PRO A 63 -2.50 -12.14 -8.50
C PRO A 63 -2.43 -13.51 -7.83
N ASP A 64 -2.29 -14.60 -8.58
CA ASP A 64 -2.23 -15.95 -8.02
C ASP A 64 -0.97 -16.17 -7.17
N ASN A 65 0.18 -15.67 -7.63
CA ASN A 65 1.44 -15.74 -6.89
C ASN A 65 1.36 -14.88 -5.61
N LEU A 66 0.82 -13.66 -5.74
CA LEU A 66 0.65 -12.76 -4.61
C LEU A 66 -0.26 -13.39 -3.55
N LEU A 67 -1.42 -13.94 -3.95
CA LEU A 67 -2.34 -14.62 -3.05
C LEU A 67 -1.71 -15.86 -2.41
N THR A 68 -0.90 -16.63 -3.15
CA THR A 68 -0.16 -17.78 -2.61
C THR A 68 0.78 -17.37 -1.46
N VAL A 69 1.43 -16.21 -1.56
CA VAL A 69 2.26 -15.67 -0.48
C VAL A 69 1.40 -15.15 0.67
N LEU A 70 0.41 -14.30 0.38
CA LEU A 70 -0.41 -13.66 1.40
C LEU A 70 -1.27 -14.65 2.21
N ASN A 71 -1.69 -15.77 1.60
CA ASN A 71 -2.45 -16.83 2.27
C ASN A 71 -1.65 -17.56 3.36
N LYS A 72 -0.33 -17.38 3.43
CA LYS A 72 0.52 -17.91 4.52
C LYS A 72 0.34 -17.13 5.82
N PHE A 73 -0.27 -15.96 5.78
CA PHE A 73 -0.42 -15.05 6.91
C PHE A 73 -1.88 -14.96 7.35
N ASP A 74 -2.12 -14.91 8.66
CA ASP A 74 -3.45 -14.64 9.19
C ASP A 74 -3.81 -13.16 8.95
N HIS A 75 -4.62 -12.90 7.92
CA HIS A 75 -5.07 -11.55 7.54
C HIS A 75 -5.83 -10.78 8.65
N ARG A 76 -6.17 -11.42 9.77
CA ARG A 76 -6.76 -10.79 10.97
C ARG A 76 -5.71 -10.19 11.91
N GLN A 77 -4.43 -10.38 11.63
CA GLN A 77 -3.31 -9.76 12.36
C GLN A 77 -2.75 -8.55 11.60
N PRO A 78 -2.15 -7.57 12.31
CA PRO A 78 -1.63 -6.35 11.71
C PRO A 78 -0.28 -6.58 11.00
N TYR A 79 -0.34 -7.03 9.75
CA TYR A 79 0.84 -7.24 8.90
C TYR A 79 1.11 -6.07 7.94
N TYR A 80 2.40 -5.73 7.86
CA TYR A 80 3.05 -4.98 6.77
C TYR A 80 4.03 -5.93 6.08
N ILE A 81 3.77 -6.26 4.81
CA ILE A 81 4.53 -7.25 4.05
C ILE A 81 5.11 -6.58 2.81
N GLY A 82 6.43 -6.63 2.69
CA GLY A 82 7.18 -6.10 1.56
C GLY A 82 8.67 -6.31 1.82
N SER A 83 9.51 -5.85 0.89
CA SER A 83 10.96 -6.00 1.00
C SER A 83 11.67 -4.68 0.74
N LEU A 84 12.89 -4.60 1.25
CA LEU A 84 13.84 -3.53 0.92
C LEU A 84 14.15 -3.52 -0.58
N SER A 85 14.65 -2.39 -1.07
CA SER A 85 15.13 -2.31 -2.46
C SER A 85 16.32 -3.26 -2.65
N GLU A 86 16.41 -3.84 -3.83
CA GLU A 86 17.58 -4.52 -4.35
C GLU A 86 18.81 -3.61 -4.44
N SER A 87 18.59 -2.29 -4.55
CA SER A 87 19.66 -1.30 -4.61
C SER A 87 20.09 -0.84 -3.21
N HIS A 88 21.35 -1.10 -2.89
CA HIS A 88 21.96 -0.64 -1.64
C HIS A 88 21.87 0.89 -1.47
N LEU A 89 22.11 1.65 -2.56
CA LEU A 89 22.02 3.10 -2.52
C LEU A 89 20.59 3.57 -2.25
N GLN A 90 19.58 2.92 -2.84
CA GLN A 90 18.18 3.26 -2.55
C GLN A 90 17.86 3.05 -1.07
N ASN A 91 18.31 1.94 -0.46
CA ASN A 91 18.09 1.70 0.96
C ASN A 91 18.78 2.73 1.87
N ILE A 92 19.97 3.23 1.50
CA ILE A 92 20.65 4.34 2.20
C ILE A 92 19.82 5.63 2.08
N TYR A 93 19.34 5.96 0.89
CA TYR A 93 18.66 7.23 0.65
C TYR A 93 17.23 7.27 1.20
N PHE A 94 16.54 6.13 1.21
CA PHE A 94 15.16 6.03 1.66
C PHE A 94 15.06 5.44 3.06
N SER A 95 15.26 4.13 3.22
CA SER A 95 15.26 3.43 4.51
C SER A 95 15.60 1.95 4.35
N TYR A 96 16.18 1.35 5.40
CA TYR A 96 16.24 -0.11 5.60
C TYR A 96 15.04 -0.67 6.39
N GLY A 97 14.08 0.19 6.74
CA GLY A 97 12.90 -0.16 7.53
C GLY A 97 11.58 -0.02 6.78
N MET A 98 11.60 0.17 5.45
CA MET A 98 10.40 0.30 4.63
C MET A 98 10.48 -0.57 3.39
N ALA A 99 9.33 -1.03 2.92
CA ALA A 99 9.21 -1.70 1.65
C ALA A 99 9.43 -0.72 0.49
N TYR A 100 10.12 -1.17 -0.55
CA TYR A 100 10.36 -0.41 -1.76
C TYR A 100 9.16 -0.48 -2.72
N GLY A 101 8.78 0.66 -3.31
CA GLY A 101 7.59 0.81 -4.16
C GLY A 101 7.57 -0.11 -5.37
N GLY A 102 8.70 -0.23 -6.09
CA GLY A 102 8.82 -1.11 -7.26
C GLY A 102 8.70 -2.61 -6.97
N GLY A 103 8.97 -3.03 -5.72
CA GLY A 103 8.69 -4.40 -5.26
C GLY A 103 7.24 -4.59 -4.80
N GLY A 104 6.53 -3.49 -4.59
CA GLY A 104 5.22 -3.44 -3.97
C GLY A 104 5.21 -3.83 -2.49
N PHE A 105 4.09 -3.55 -1.84
CA PHE A 105 3.83 -4.04 -0.50
C PHE A 105 2.33 -4.27 -0.25
N ALA A 106 2.05 -5.12 0.74
CA ALA A 106 0.72 -5.43 1.19
C ALA A 106 0.53 -5.03 2.67
N ILE A 107 -0.61 -4.43 2.97
CA ILE A 107 -1.04 -4.06 4.31
C ILE A 107 -2.33 -4.83 4.62
N SER A 108 -2.32 -5.55 5.73
CA SER A 108 -3.53 -6.22 6.23
C SER A 108 -4.61 -5.22 6.63
N ARG A 109 -5.88 -5.61 6.54
CA ARG A 109 -6.99 -4.73 6.95
C ARG A 109 -6.89 -4.21 8.40
N PRO A 110 -6.53 -5.02 9.42
CA PRO A 110 -6.35 -4.52 10.78
C PRO A 110 -5.24 -3.45 10.90
N LEU A 111 -4.14 -3.61 10.17
CA LEU A 111 -3.08 -2.59 10.15
C LEU A 111 -3.56 -1.31 9.46
N ALA A 112 -4.24 -1.43 8.31
CA ALA A 112 -4.82 -0.26 7.64
C ALA A 112 -5.81 0.49 8.54
N GLU A 113 -6.65 -0.23 9.29
CA GLU A 113 -7.56 0.38 10.27
C GLU A 113 -6.81 1.12 11.38
N ALA A 114 -5.75 0.52 11.92
CA ALA A 114 -4.92 1.14 12.96
C ALA A 114 -4.27 2.44 12.44
N LEU A 115 -3.73 2.43 11.21
CA LEU A 115 -3.10 3.59 10.58
C LEU A 115 -4.09 4.73 10.32
N VAL A 116 -5.35 4.42 10.02
CA VAL A 116 -6.40 5.42 9.76
C VAL A 116 -6.87 6.13 11.02
N ARG A 117 -6.65 5.54 12.19
CA ARG A 117 -7.03 6.10 13.50
C ARG A 117 -5.96 6.99 14.13
N MET A 118 -4.76 7.04 13.53
CA MET A 118 -3.68 7.94 13.93
C MET A 118 -3.90 9.36 13.40
#